data_AF-A0A7S4HJ03-F1
#
_entry.id   AF-A0A7S4HJ03-F1
#
_cell.length_a   1.000
_cell.length_b   1.000
_cell.length_c   1.000
_cell.angle_alpha   90.00
_cell.angle_beta   90.00
_cell.angle_gamma   90.00
#
_symmetry.space_group_name_H-M   'P 1'
#
loop_
_entity.id
_entity.type
_entity.pdbx_description
1 polymer ?
#
loop_
_entity_poly.entity_id
_entity_poly.type
_entity_poly.pdbx_seq_one_letter_code
_entity_poly.pdbx_strand_id
1 'polypeptide(L)'
;MEQKVDLAVHTSNYATLSSVFSAYGENSWQTLGQGEQRTLAAMFVKRAVSSSDFLPKAFGSEEAMRAMTVALGHLPPTVENAADNTLRQMMFEFKVNDEEDYRGAAGVLAGLRMEDVDGSVYYMSPADRCDGEFWRRFPGVCLDMNFLRYFPDNKWNIYVLAC
;
A
#
# COMPACT_ATOMS: atom_id res chain seq x y z
N MET A 1 -17.19 -11.93 5.70
CA MET A 1 -15.72 -11.79 5.83
C MET A 1 -15.31 -10.43 6.40
N GLU A 2 -15.98 -9.36 5.99
CA GLU A 2 -15.69 -7.98 6.45
C GLU A 2 -15.69 -7.80 7.97
N GLN A 3 -16.74 -8.26 8.67
CA GLN A 3 -16.80 -8.19 10.15
C GLN A 3 -15.61 -8.89 10.83
N LYS A 4 -15.10 -9.97 10.24
CA LYS A 4 -13.95 -10.72 10.77
C LYS A 4 -12.66 -9.91 10.64
N VAL A 5 -12.48 -9.22 9.52
CA VAL A 5 -11.35 -8.32 9.28
C VAL A 5 -11.43 -7.11 10.21
N ASP A 6 -12.62 -6.51 10.34
CA ASP A 6 -12.84 -5.34 11.20
C ASP A 6 -12.52 -5.66 12.68
N LEU A 7 -13.03 -6.79 13.18
CA LEU A 7 -12.70 -7.28 14.51
C LEU A 7 -11.20 -7.56 14.65
N ALA A 8 -10.58 -8.19 13.65
CA ALA A 8 -9.16 -8.51 13.70
C ALA A 8 -8.26 -7.27 13.70
N VAL A 9 -8.65 -6.20 12.99
CA VAL A 9 -7.96 -4.89 13.08
C VAL A 9 -8.14 -4.31 14.47
N HIS A 10 -9.35 -4.31 15.01
CA HIS A 10 -9.64 -3.76 16.34
C HIS A 10 -8.88 -4.49 17.46
N THR A 11 -8.79 -5.82 17.38
CA THR A 11 -8.11 -6.64 18.40
C THR A 11 -6.65 -6.92 18.06
N SER A 12 -6.09 -6.35 16.98
CA SER A 12 -4.73 -6.65 16.51
C SER A 12 -4.45 -8.15 16.30
N ASN A 13 -5.44 -8.89 15.80
CA ASN A 13 -5.34 -10.34 15.58
C ASN A 13 -4.74 -10.63 14.19
N TYR A 14 -3.42 -10.58 14.10
CA TYR A 14 -2.68 -10.74 12.84
C TYR A 14 -2.79 -12.14 12.24
N ALA A 15 -2.92 -13.19 13.07
CA ALA A 15 -3.15 -14.56 12.61
C ALA A 15 -4.47 -14.66 11.82
N THR A 16 -5.53 -13.98 12.29
CA THR A 16 -6.82 -13.95 11.60
C THR A 16 -6.70 -13.21 10.27
N LEU A 17 -6.02 -12.06 10.22
CA LEU A 17 -5.79 -11.33 8.97
C LEU A 17 -4.99 -12.18 7.98
N SER A 18 -3.94 -12.85 8.46
CA SER A 18 -3.12 -13.77 7.66
C SER A 18 -3.92 -14.91 7.06
N SER A 19 -4.86 -15.48 7.81
CA SER A 19 -5.76 -16.53 7.34
C SER A 19 -6.81 -16.02 6.35
N VAL A 20 -7.25 -14.76 6.47
CA VAL A 20 -8.20 -14.18 5.52
C VAL A 20 -7.50 -13.87 4.19
N PHE A 21 -6.32 -13.27 4.24
CA PHE A 21 -5.54 -12.88 3.06
C PHE A 21 -4.58 -13.98 2.57
N SER A 22 -4.74 -15.23 3.03
CA SER A 22 -3.97 -16.37 2.55
C SER A 22 -4.43 -16.80 1.15
N ALA A 23 -3.57 -17.55 0.45
CA ALA A 23 -3.92 -18.18 -0.82
C ALA A 23 -4.82 -19.44 -0.66
N TYR A 24 -4.95 -19.98 0.55
CA TYR A 24 -5.63 -21.25 0.81
C TYR A 24 -6.40 -21.21 2.13
N GLY A 25 -7.54 -21.91 2.18
CA GLY A 25 -8.35 -22.13 3.39
C GLY A 25 -9.82 -21.76 3.20
N GLU A 26 -10.69 -22.35 4.01
CA GLU A 26 -12.15 -22.14 3.96
C GLU A 26 -12.55 -20.69 4.26
N ASN A 27 -11.73 -19.98 5.03
CA ASN A 27 -11.91 -18.57 5.37
C ASN A 27 -11.05 -17.62 4.54
N SER A 28 -10.39 -18.13 3.49
CA SER A 28 -9.58 -17.31 2.59
C SER A 28 -10.49 -16.47 1.70
N TRP A 29 -10.10 -15.23 1.47
CA TRP A 29 -10.71 -14.34 0.50
C TRP A 29 -10.66 -14.87 -0.95
N GLN A 30 -9.88 -15.90 -1.24
CA GLN A 30 -9.88 -16.60 -2.54
C GLN A 30 -11.22 -17.27 -2.84
N THR A 31 -12.06 -17.49 -1.81
CA THR A 31 -13.43 -17.97 -1.96
C THR A 31 -14.41 -16.89 -2.46
N LEU A 32 -14.00 -15.61 -2.41
CA LEU A 32 -14.80 -14.47 -2.85
C LEU A 32 -14.60 -14.17 -4.33
N GLY A 33 -15.58 -13.52 -4.96
CA GLY A 33 -15.43 -12.99 -6.31
C GLY A 33 -14.42 -11.83 -6.38
N GLN A 34 -13.85 -11.57 -7.56
CA GLN A 34 -12.85 -10.49 -7.73
C GLN A 34 -13.34 -9.11 -7.26
N GLY A 35 -14.63 -8.79 -7.47
CA GLY A 35 -15.22 -7.54 -6.99
C GLY A 35 -15.26 -7.46 -5.46
N GLU A 36 -15.62 -8.56 -4.80
CA GLU A 36 -15.67 -8.66 -3.34
C GLU A 36 -14.28 -8.62 -2.71
N GLN A 37 -13.28 -9.25 -3.35
CA GLN A 37 -11.88 -9.16 -2.93
C GLN A 37 -11.37 -7.72 -2.94
N ARG A 38 -11.71 -6.95 -3.98
CA ARG A 38 -11.36 -5.51 -4.07
C ARG A 38 -12.02 -4.71 -2.96
N THR A 39 -13.30 -4.93 -2.71
CA THR A 39 -14.04 -4.27 -1.62
C THR A 39 -13.45 -4.61 -0.26
N LEU A 40 -13.16 -5.89 -0.01
CA LEU A 40 -12.56 -6.35 1.24
C LEU A 40 -11.16 -5.76 1.46
N ALA A 41 -10.33 -5.71 0.40
CA ALA A 41 -9.00 -5.11 0.45
C ALA A 41 -9.07 -3.61 0.77
N ALA A 42 -9.93 -2.86 0.07
CA ALA A 42 -10.12 -1.43 0.33
C ALA A 42 -10.63 -1.18 1.76
N MET A 43 -11.61 -1.99 2.22
CA MET A 43 -12.13 -1.88 3.58
C MET A 43 -11.03 -2.14 4.62
N PHE A 44 -10.24 -3.20 4.45
CA PHE A 44 -9.12 -3.51 5.33
C PHE A 44 -8.12 -2.36 5.41
N VAL A 45 -7.66 -1.84 4.27
CA VAL A 45 -6.69 -0.72 4.23
C VAL A 45 -7.26 0.51 4.92
N LYS A 46 -8.51 0.88 4.65
CA LYS A 46 -9.16 2.02 5.32
C LYS A 46 -9.25 1.82 6.84
N ARG A 47 -9.60 0.63 7.31
CA ARG A 47 -9.67 0.31 8.74
C ARG A 47 -8.32 0.32 9.41
N ALA A 48 -7.30 -0.24 8.75
CA ALA A 48 -5.95 -0.26 9.28
C ALA A 48 -5.40 1.16 9.45
N VAL A 49 -5.56 2.02 8.44
CA VAL A 49 -5.09 3.42 8.47
C VAL A 49 -5.88 4.28 9.45
N SER A 50 -7.18 4.07 9.58
CA SER A 50 -8.00 4.81 10.56
C SER A 50 -7.76 4.38 12.01
N SER A 51 -7.07 3.27 12.25
CA SER A 51 -6.73 2.77 13.58
C SER A 51 -5.31 3.22 13.97
N SER A 52 -5.22 4.21 14.86
CA SER A 52 -3.95 4.83 15.29
C SER A 52 -2.92 3.85 15.84
N ASP A 53 -3.39 2.78 16.49
CA ASP A 53 -2.54 1.87 17.26
C ASP A 53 -2.26 0.57 16.52
N PHE A 54 -2.98 0.31 15.41
CA PHE A 54 -2.90 -0.95 14.70
C PHE A 54 -1.61 -1.02 13.87
N LEU A 55 -1.38 -0.03 13.00
CA LEU A 55 -0.28 -0.06 12.03
C LEU A 55 1.12 -0.12 12.66
N PRO A 56 1.45 0.72 13.66
CA PRO A 56 2.78 0.67 14.27
C PRO A 56 3.12 -0.70 14.87
N LYS A 57 2.13 -1.39 15.42
CA LYS A 57 2.29 -2.75 15.98
C LYS A 57 2.28 -3.81 14.89
N ALA A 58 1.45 -3.63 13.86
CA ALA A 58 1.30 -4.56 12.76
C ALA A 58 2.58 -4.67 11.92
N PHE A 59 3.37 -3.61 11.81
CA PHE A 59 4.62 -3.64 11.04
C PHE A 59 5.67 -4.60 11.61
N GLY A 60 5.66 -4.83 12.93
CA GLY A 60 6.50 -5.84 13.57
C GLY A 60 6.02 -7.29 13.36
N SER A 61 4.91 -7.53 12.66
CA SER A 61 4.39 -8.86 12.34
C SER A 61 4.50 -9.14 10.83
N GLU A 62 5.25 -10.17 10.47
CA GLU A 62 5.37 -10.63 9.08
C GLU A 62 4.01 -10.99 8.49
N GLU A 63 3.11 -11.57 9.30
CA GLU A 63 1.78 -11.96 8.87
C GLU A 63 0.91 -10.77 8.49
N ALA A 64 0.95 -9.71 9.29
CA ALA A 64 0.21 -8.49 9.01
C ALA A 64 0.81 -7.76 7.81
N MET A 65 2.15 -7.66 7.72
CA MET A 65 2.85 -7.09 6.56
C MET A 65 2.52 -7.81 5.25
N ARG A 66 2.43 -9.14 5.29
CA ARG A 66 1.99 -9.94 4.14
C ARG A 66 0.54 -9.64 3.78
N ALA A 67 -0.36 -9.61 4.76
CA ALA A 67 -1.77 -9.30 4.53
C ALA A 67 -1.96 -7.91 3.90
N MET A 68 -1.21 -6.90 4.38
CA MET A 68 -1.21 -5.54 3.83
C MET A 68 -0.69 -5.51 2.38
N THR A 69 0.42 -6.18 2.10
CA THR A 69 0.97 -6.28 0.74
C THR A 69 -0.02 -6.94 -0.22
N VAL A 70 -0.67 -8.02 0.21
CA VAL A 70 -1.66 -8.74 -0.59
C VAL A 70 -2.88 -7.87 -0.87
N ALA A 71 -3.40 -7.17 0.15
CA ALA A 71 -4.53 -6.27 0.00
C ALA A 71 -4.20 -5.10 -0.95
N LEU A 72 -3.02 -4.48 -0.80
CA LEU A 72 -2.54 -3.41 -1.67
C LEU A 72 -2.49 -3.82 -3.15
N GLY A 73 -2.22 -5.10 -3.45
CA GLY A 73 -2.21 -5.65 -4.81
C GLY A 73 -3.59 -5.84 -5.44
N HIS A 74 -4.67 -5.84 -4.65
CA HIS A 74 -6.03 -6.11 -5.11
C HIS A 74 -6.96 -4.92 -4.89
N LEU A 75 -6.42 -3.72 -4.72
CA LEU A 75 -7.22 -2.53 -4.52
C LEU A 75 -8.05 -2.15 -5.75
N PRO A 76 -9.24 -1.56 -5.56
CA PRO A 76 -9.97 -0.91 -6.63
C PRO A 76 -9.15 0.26 -7.24
N PRO A 77 -9.54 0.80 -8.41
CA PRO A 77 -8.83 1.89 -9.09
C PRO A 77 -8.68 3.17 -8.28
N THR A 78 -9.57 3.41 -7.33
CA THR A 78 -9.54 4.55 -6.39
C THR A 78 -9.90 4.04 -5.01
N VAL A 79 -9.16 4.49 -3.99
CA VAL A 79 -9.46 4.23 -2.59
C VAL A 79 -9.76 5.57 -1.95
N GLU A 80 -10.87 5.63 -1.23
CA GLU A 80 -11.30 6.85 -0.55
C GLU A 80 -10.20 7.39 0.38
N ASN A 81 -10.01 8.72 0.36
CA ASN A 81 -9.03 9.46 1.18
C ASN A 81 -7.56 9.05 0.96
N ALA A 82 -7.22 8.44 -0.19
CA ALA A 82 -5.87 7.97 -0.48
C ALA A 82 -5.29 7.06 0.63
N ALA A 83 -6.15 6.26 1.29
CA ALA A 83 -5.74 5.41 2.40
C ALA A 83 -4.67 4.38 2.00
N ASP A 84 -4.65 3.96 0.73
CA ASP A 84 -3.58 3.12 0.19
C ASP A 84 -2.23 3.83 0.13
N ASN A 85 -2.21 5.11 -0.24
CA ASN A 85 -1.00 5.92 -0.22
C ASN A 85 -0.49 6.14 1.22
N THR A 86 -1.40 6.42 2.17
CA THR A 86 -1.03 6.54 3.59
C THR A 86 -0.41 5.24 4.11
N LEU A 87 -1.03 4.09 3.82
CA LEU A 87 -0.51 2.80 4.23
C LEU A 87 0.88 2.52 3.63
N ARG A 88 1.04 2.76 2.33
CA ARG A 88 2.32 2.57 1.63
C ARG A 88 3.41 3.46 2.20
N GLN A 89 3.10 4.71 2.53
CA GLN A 89 4.06 5.62 3.14
C GLN A 89 4.50 5.12 4.53
N MET A 90 3.57 4.72 5.39
CA MET A 90 3.91 4.21 6.72
C MET A 90 4.73 2.92 6.64
N MET A 91 4.42 2.02 5.68
CA MET A 91 5.23 0.83 5.42
C MET A 91 6.63 1.19 4.88
N PHE A 92 6.73 2.19 4.01
CA PHE A 92 8.02 2.67 3.51
C PHE A 92 8.88 3.23 4.66
N GLU A 93 8.31 4.10 5.49
CA GLU A 93 9.00 4.69 6.64
C GLU A 93 9.48 3.61 7.61
N PHE A 94 8.66 2.61 7.93
CA PHE A 94 9.07 1.48 8.75
C PHE A 94 10.22 0.69 8.13
N LYS A 95 10.13 0.35 6.84
CA LYS A 95 11.19 -0.40 6.16
C LYS A 95 12.52 0.35 6.12
N VAL A 96 12.50 1.66 5.93
CA VAL A 96 13.71 2.48 5.88
C VAL A 96 14.29 2.71 7.29
N ASN A 97 13.46 3.06 8.26
CA ASN A 97 13.94 3.52 9.56
C ASN A 97 14.15 2.39 10.57
N ASP A 98 13.34 1.34 10.51
CA ASP A 98 13.36 0.24 11.49
C ASP A 98 14.03 -1.03 10.93
N GLU A 99 13.82 -1.37 9.65
CA GLU A 99 14.41 -2.57 9.03
C GLU A 99 15.70 -2.30 8.24
N GLU A 100 16.00 -1.02 7.93
CA GLU A 100 17.06 -0.63 6.98
C GLU A 100 16.96 -1.35 5.61
N ASP A 101 15.75 -1.81 5.24
CA ASP A 101 15.45 -2.56 4.02
C ASP A 101 15.03 -1.62 2.88
N TYR A 102 16.02 -0.96 2.29
CA TYR A 102 15.81 -0.04 1.17
C TYR A 102 15.20 -0.70 -0.06
N ARG A 103 15.46 -2.00 -0.30
CA ARG A 103 14.92 -2.74 -1.45
C ARG A 103 13.43 -3.01 -1.27
N GLY A 104 13.02 -3.49 -0.10
CA GLY A 104 11.61 -3.66 0.22
C GLY A 104 10.87 -2.33 0.25
N ALA A 105 11.50 -1.27 0.77
CA ALA A 105 10.94 0.08 0.77
C ALA A 105 10.64 0.58 -0.65
N ALA A 106 11.59 0.39 -1.57
CA ALA A 106 11.41 0.66 -3.00
C ALA A 106 10.23 -0.11 -3.61
N GLY A 107 10.06 -1.38 -3.26
CA GLY A 107 8.93 -2.21 -3.72
C GLY A 107 7.56 -1.71 -3.24
N VAL A 108 7.49 -1.12 -2.05
CA VAL A 108 6.26 -0.49 -1.52
C VAL A 108 5.91 0.77 -2.33
N LEU A 109 6.91 1.57 -2.72
CA LEU A 109 6.73 2.79 -3.51
C LEU A 109 6.30 2.53 -4.96
N ALA A 110 6.70 1.41 -5.56
CA ALA A 110 6.36 1.09 -6.95
C ALA A 110 4.84 1.00 -7.22
N GLY A 111 4.02 0.85 -6.17
CA GLY A 111 2.56 0.84 -6.26
C GLY A 111 1.86 2.10 -5.76
N LEU A 112 2.59 3.17 -5.40
CA LEU A 112 2.00 4.47 -5.07
C LEU A 112 1.30 5.05 -6.29
N ARG A 113 0.08 5.56 -6.07
CA ARG A 113 -0.67 6.24 -7.12
C ARG A 113 -0.54 7.73 -6.93
N MET A 114 -0.09 8.41 -7.98
CA MET A 114 -0.12 9.86 -8.03
C MET A 114 -1.57 10.29 -8.24
N GLU A 115 -2.29 10.55 -7.14
CA GLU A 115 -3.63 11.13 -7.21
C GLU A 115 -3.54 12.63 -7.47
N ASP A 116 -4.36 13.14 -8.40
CA ASP A 116 -4.50 14.57 -8.72
C ASP A 116 -5.39 15.30 -7.67
N VAL A 117 -5.35 14.85 -6.41
CA VAL A 117 -6.16 15.41 -5.33
C VAL A 117 -5.21 16.16 -4.39
N ASP A 118 -5.50 17.45 -4.12
CA ASP A 118 -4.69 18.34 -3.25
C ASP A 118 -4.45 17.80 -1.82
N GLY A 119 -5.23 16.81 -1.38
CA GLY A 119 -5.07 16.12 -0.10
C GLY A 119 -4.12 14.92 -0.13
N SER A 120 -3.61 14.54 -1.31
CA SER A 120 -2.60 13.49 -1.45
C SER A 120 -1.28 14.02 -0.90
N VAL A 121 -0.64 13.28 0.01
CA VAL A 121 0.68 13.63 0.59
C VAL A 121 1.76 13.76 -0.50
N TYR A 122 1.52 13.17 -1.68
CA TYR A 122 2.36 13.26 -2.87
C TYR A 122 1.64 13.93 -4.04
N TYR A 123 0.69 14.84 -3.78
CA TYR A 123 0.19 15.73 -4.81
C TYR A 123 1.37 16.51 -5.39
N MET A 124 1.69 16.20 -6.63
CA MET A 124 2.60 16.97 -7.46
C MET A 124 1.79 17.45 -8.63
N SER A 125 1.86 18.76 -8.88
CA SER A 125 1.26 19.32 -10.08
C SER A 125 1.87 18.64 -11.31
N PRO A 126 1.15 18.56 -12.43
CA PRO A 126 1.72 18.01 -13.67
C PRO A 126 3.05 18.65 -14.06
N ALA A 127 3.30 19.90 -13.67
CA ALA A 127 4.59 20.58 -13.87
C ALA A 127 5.71 19.98 -13.01
N ASP A 128 5.47 19.77 -11.72
CA ASP A 128 6.48 19.25 -10.79
C ASP A 128 6.89 17.79 -11.14
N ARG A 129 6.00 17.04 -11.80
CA ARG A 129 6.28 15.69 -12.31
C ARG A 129 7.32 15.67 -13.43
N CYS A 130 7.37 16.73 -14.23
CA CYS A 130 8.27 16.85 -15.38
C CYS A 130 9.66 17.38 -15.00
N ASP A 131 9.76 18.17 -13.93
CA ASP A 131 10.98 18.91 -13.57
C ASP A 131 11.90 18.19 -12.55
N GLY A 132 11.55 16.97 -12.14
CA GLY A 132 12.43 16.13 -11.32
C GLY A 132 12.54 16.53 -9.84
N GLU A 133 11.66 17.39 -9.33
CA GLU A 133 11.66 17.81 -7.92
C GLU A 133 11.38 16.66 -6.93
N PHE A 134 10.69 15.61 -7.37
CA PHE A 134 10.45 14.39 -6.59
C PHE A 134 11.76 13.81 -6.02
N TRP A 135 12.84 13.83 -6.81
CA TRP A 135 14.14 13.25 -6.44
C TRP A 135 14.95 14.12 -5.47
N ARG A 136 14.68 15.42 -5.39
CA ARG A 136 15.32 16.31 -4.39
C ARG A 136 14.74 16.10 -2.99
N ARG A 137 13.51 15.62 -2.89
CA ARG A 137 12.81 15.39 -1.62
C ARG A 137 13.18 14.05 -0.96
N PHE A 138 13.75 13.11 -1.71
CA PHE A 138 14.22 11.80 -1.22
C PHE A 138 15.68 11.53 -1.61
N PRO A 139 16.64 12.30 -1.07
CA PRO A 139 18.06 12.11 -1.37
C PRO A 139 18.55 10.80 -0.73
N GLY A 140 18.68 9.73 -1.52
CA GLY A 140 19.17 8.43 -1.04
C GLY A 140 18.60 7.23 -1.78
N VAL A 141 17.49 7.40 -2.52
CA VAL A 141 16.93 6.32 -3.35
C VAL A 141 17.57 6.40 -4.74
N CYS A 142 18.65 5.65 -4.97
CA CYS A 142 19.16 5.40 -6.33
C CYS A 142 18.16 4.51 -7.06
N LEU A 143 17.24 5.11 -7.82
CA LEU A 143 16.38 4.41 -8.76
C LEU A 143 16.99 4.57 -10.16
N ASP A 144 17.44 3.46 -10.74
CA ASP A 144 17.94 3.45 -12.11
C ASP A 144 16.79 3.86 -13.04
N MET A 145 17.03 4.93 -13.80
CA MET A 145 16.04 5.63 -14.63
C MET A 145 15.46 4.69 -15.69
N ASN A 146 14.31 4.05 -15.48
CA ASN A 146 13.56 3.47 -16.59
C ASN A 146 12.07 3.27 -16.29
N PHE A 147 11.27 4.07 -17.02
CA PHE A 147 9.82 4.01 -17.25
C PHE A 147 8.90 4.62 -16.19
N LEU A 148 8.60 5.91 -16.35
CA LEU A 148 7.21 6.38 -16.15
C LEU A 148 6.41 5.92 -17.37
N ARG A 149 5.46 4.99 -17.20
CA ARG A 149 4.57 4.58 -18.29
C ARG A 149 3.21 5.24 -18.11
N TYR A 150 2.86 6.13 -19.05
CA TYR A 150 1.54 6.73 -19.13
C TYR A 150 0.54 5.71 -19.65
N PHE A 151 -0.49 5.39 -18.86
CA PHE A 151 -1.59 4.56 -19.32
C PHE A 151 -2.78 5.45 -19.78
N PRO A 152 -3.64 4.95 -20.69
CA PRO A 152 -4.76 5.73 -21.25
C PRO A 152 -5.82 6.16 -20.23
N ASP A 153 -5.72 5.73 -18.98
CA ASP A 153 -6.65 5.99 -17.89
C ASP A 153 -6.16 7.08 -16.91
N ASN A 154 -5.25 7.97 -17.35
CA ASN A 154 -4.64 9.05 -16.56
C ASN A 154 -3.84 8.57 -15.33
N LYS A 155 -3.37 7.31 -15.30
CA LYS A 155 -2.55 6.80 -14.21
C LYS A 155 -1.07 6.80 -14.57
N TRP A 156 -0.28 7.39 -13.67
CA TRP A 156 1.17 7.30 -13.65
C TRP A 156 1.59 6.21 -12.66
N ASN A 157 2.33 5.21 -13.13
CA ASN A 157 2.99 4.23 -12.26
C ASN A 157 4.48 4.52 -12.24
N ILE A 158 5.08 4.51 -11.04
CA ILE A 158 6.53 4.57 -10.85
C ILE A 158 7.05 3.13 -10.88
N TYR A 159 7.85 2.80 -11.89
CA TYR A 159 8.54 1.52 -11.92
C TYR A 159 9.89 1.68 -11.22
N VAL A 160 10.04 0.97 -10.10
CA VAL A 160 11.29 0.89 -9.36
C VAL A 160 12.02 -0.38 -9.82
N LEU A 161 13.08 -0.22 -10.60
CA LEU A 161 14.03 -1.30 -10.84
C LEU A 161 14.99 -1.38 -9.66
N ALA A 162 14.96 -2.51 -8.95
CA ALA A 162 15.98 -2.85 -7.98
C ALA A 162 17.22 -3.34 -8.75
N CYS A 163 18.36 -2.66 -8.58
CA CYS A 163 19.67 -3.15 -9.00
C CYS A 163 20.10 -4.38 -8.19
#